data_AF-A0A2E2QVY6-F1
#
_entry.id   AF-A0A2E2QVY6-F1
#
_cell.length_a   1.000
_cell.length_b   1.000
_cell.length_c   1.000
_cell.angle_alpha   90.00
_cell.angle_beta   90.00
_cell.angle_gamma   90.00
#
_symmetry.space_group_name_H-M   'P 1'
#
loop_
_entity.id
_entity.type
_entity.pdbx_description
1 polymer ?
#
loop_
_entity_poly.entity_id
_entity_poly.type
_entity_poly.pdbx_seq_one_letter_code
_entity_poly.pdbx_strand_id
1 'polypeptide(L)'
;MGRRVTVVQQSSGGGSSTVQRDPFEQPCFTAYNNAYNYSGGYFTWDHNLNVHNWIIGDNGNGYGSYRSDNSSQNTEFINDQGSSNWANTWSEPSSSTDRVNLTSYAGYLGHAMFLNGSCNGSATPWITQTNGSEYRSYAFRDVGTVPGETHQDYAVFMQFGGTFRTCSRSASEYWMGVNYSKLPSHNIPDGYGSQLHSGVSYNRKRNKIAFMETNDSYTFQPFVWSNCPNLRSYAHSQNWYQGQTEQNAARDISNSTLSTYFNTTSNRSPASGSGSYGQSTGKPTNQTTEDQRRGHLVLCDNDRIVFHQMIPSYGSWTGRWNSPSVDGNGNCQGSIRSTSWTTSYGYEQGTRYGARFTQTSDGRYVAMYCPAYYYGAGIMITIVRVSDGKSLHTTWTTSSESVIPCPFGKSNFLMVSSRNTDGGQGVRFTQFNCDYRFGNTADNNDPSMVDSIDASGYQFDSCAYSTSYPGIIPSIYNTALFNTETSDVKDGYDPVS
;
A
#
# COMPACT_ATOMS: atom_id res chain seq x y z
N MET A 1 2.61 -26.93 -14.63
CA MET A 1 1.32 -27.04 -13.89
C MET A 1 0.25 -26.44 -14.79
N GLY A 2 -0.69 -27.23 -15.28
CA GLY A 2 -1.80 -26.71 -16.08
C GLY A 2 -2.77 -25.95 -15.19
N ARG A 3 -2.99 -24.66 -15.48
CA ARG A 3 -3.98 -23.84 -14.79
C ARG A 3 -5.23 -23.71 -15.65
N ARG A 4 -6.40 -23.79 -15.01
CA ARG A 4 -7.68 -23.46 -15.64
C ARG A 4 -7.75 -21.94 -15.83
N VAL A 5 -7.83 -21.49 -17.08
CA VAL A 5 -7.99 -20.06 -17.41
C VAL A 5 -9.40 -19.65 -16.99
N THR A 6 -9.51 -18.81 -15.97
CA THR A 6 -10.80 -18.21 -15.58
C THR A 6 -10.95 -16.93 -16.36
N VAL A 7 -11.84 -16.91 -17.33
CA VAL A 7 -12.00 -15.78 -18.24
C VAL A 7 -13.21 -14.95 -17.79
N VAL A 8 -12.97 -13.76 -17.22
CA VAL A 8 -14.06 -12.93 -16.68
C VAL A 8 -14.61 -11.99 -17.74
N GLN A 9 -15.94 -11.88 -17.85
CA GLN A 9 -16.59 -10.86 -18.66
C GLN A 9 -16.43 -9.47 -18.00
N GLN A 10 -15.71 -8.58 -18.68
CA GLN A 10 -15.74 -7.15 -18.34
C GLN A 10 -16.92 -6.49 -19.05
N SER A 11 -17.84 -5.88 -18.30
CA SER A 11 -18.87 -5.00 -18.88
C SER A 11 -18.22 -3.67 -19.26
N SER A 12 -17.95 -3.48 -20.55
CA SER A 12 -17.60 -2.17 -21.11
C SER A 12 -18.87 -1.30 -21.11
N GLY A 13 -18.86 -0.24 -20.31
CA GLY A 13 -19.82 0.84 -20.46
C GLY A 13 -19.61 1.49 -21.84
N GLY A 14 -20.43 1.10 -22.82
CA GLY A 14 -20.44 1.66 -24.17
C GLY A 14 -19.84 0.75 -25.24
N GLY A 15 -20.69 -0.04 -25.88
CA GLY A 15 -20.63 -0.36 -27.32
C GLY A 15 -19.35 -0.97 -27.91
N SER A 16 -18.47 -1.60 -27.13
CA SER A 16 -17.29 -2.29 -27.65
C SER A 16 -17.16 -3.66 -27.02
N SER A 17 -16.87 -4.68 -27.84
CA SER A 17 -16.81 -6.11 -27.53
C SER A 17 -16.40 -6.43 -26.09
N THR A 18 -17.14 -7.32 -25.42
CA THR A 18 -16.76 -7.95 -24.15
C THR A 18 -15.37 -8.58 -24.30
N VAL A 19 -14.32 -7.87 -23.88
CA VAL A 19 -12.99 -8.46 -23.79
C VAL A 19 -13.00 -9.28 -22.51
N GLN A 20 -13.24 -10.56 -22.71
CA GLN A 20 -12.94 -11.63 -21.79
C GLN A 20 -11.44 -11.55 -21.43
N ARG A 21 -11.10 -11.08 -20.22
CA ARG A 21 -9.70 -10.96 -19.77
C ARG A 21 -9.46 -11.92 -18.60
N ASP A 22 -8.43 -12.76 -18.71
CA ASP A 22 -7.94 -13.51 -17.55
C ASP A 22 -7.42 -12.47 -16.51
N PRO A 23 -7.93 -12.45 -15.27
CA PRO A 23 -7.47 -11.52 -14.26
C PRO A 23 -5.95 -11.58 -14.04
N PHE A 24 -5.31 -12.70 -14.37
CA PHE A 24 -3.86 -12.86 -14.19
C PHE A 24 -3.01 -12.29 -15.32
N GLU A 25 -3.59 -11.91 -16.46
CA GLU A 25 -2.89 -11.17 -17.53
C GLU A 25 -2.74 -9.68 -17.19
N GLN A 26 -3.36 -9.22 -16.10
CA GLN A 26 -3.16 -7.87 -15.57
C GLN A 26 -1.74 -7.70 -15.03
N PRO A 27 -1.18 -6.48 -15.10
CA PRO A 27 0.15 -6.20 -14.57
C PRO A 27 0.17 -6.42 -13.05
N CYS A 28 1.17 -7.15 -12.55
CA CYS A 28 1.39 -7.45 -11.13
C CYS A 28 2.42 -6.51 -10.50
N PHE A 29 3.60 -6.39 -11.11
CA PHE A 29 4.66 -5.48 -10.67
C PHE A 29 5.56 -5.08 -11.83
N THR A 30 6.30 -3.99 -11.65
CA THR A 30 7.29 -3.47 -12.60
C THR A 30 8.63 -3.40 -11.91
N ALA A 31 9.70 -3.82 -12.59
CA ALA A 31 11.07 -3.55 -12.18
C ALA A 31 11.65 -2.54 -13.15
N TYR A 32 12.17 -1.47 -12.55
CA TYR A 32 12.81 -0.38 -13.24
C TYR A 32 14.31 -0.45 -12.98
N ASN A 33 15.15 -0.43 -14.01
CA ASN A 33 16.60 -0.29 -13.82
C ASN A 33 17.11 0.91 -14.61
N ASN A 34 18.13 1.54 -14.02
CA ASN A 34 19.02 2.44 -14.72
C ASN A 34 20.37 1.73 -14.86
N ALA A 35 20.93 1.72 -16.07
CA ALA A 35 22.19 1.06 -16.34
C ALA A 35 23.33 2.08 -16.35
N TYR A 36 24.45 1.76 -15.70
CA TYR A 36 25.67 2.55 -15.82
C TYR A 36 26.21 2.40 -17.25
N ASN A 37 26.25 3.49 -18.03
CA ASN A 37 26.67 3.56 -19.44
C ASN A 37 25.74 2.89 -20.49
N TYR A 38 24.51 2.52 -20.13
CA TYR A 38 23.52 2.02 -21.09
C TYR A 38 22.16 2.67 -20.84
N SER A 39 21.30 2.63 -21.84
CA SER A 39 19.90 3.01 -21.67
C SER A 39 19.22 2.10 -20.64
N GLY A 40 18.76 2.69 -19.55
CA GLY A 40 17.78 2.09 -18.64
C GLY A 40 16.42 1.76 -19.29
N GLY A 41 15.49 1.28 -18.48
CA GLY A 41 14.20 0.81 -18.96
C GLY A 41 13.37 0.17 -17.87
N TYR A 42 12.29 -0.50 -18.26
CA TYR A 42 11.48 -1.29 -17.33
C TYR A 42 10.95 -2.56 -17.98
N PHE A 43 10.73 -3.55 -17.11
CA PHE A 43 9.92 -4.73 -17.39
C PHE A 43 8.74 -4.74 -16.44
N THR A 44 7.55 -4.97 -16.96
CA THR A 44 6.34 -5.22 -16.19
C THR A 44 5.96 -6.68 -16.35
N TRP A 45 5.72 -7.37 -15.25
CA TRP A 45 5.25 -8.75 -15.23
C TRP A 45 3.79 -8.81 -14.84
N ASP A 46 3.06 -9.75 -15.43
CA ASP A 46 1.69 -10.09 -15.05
C ASP A 46 1.66 -11.03 -13.83
N HIS A 47 0.47 -11.46 -13.41
CA HIS A 47 0.33 -12.41 -12.29
C HIS A 47 0.62 -13.87 -12.67
N ASN A 48 0.87 -14.16 -13.94
CA ASN A 48 1.45 -15.43 -14.39
C ASN A 48 2.98 -15.34 -14.48
N LEU A 49 3.57 -14.18 -14.14
CA LEU A 49 4.97 -13.86 -14.29
C LEU A 49 5.44 -13.82 -15.75
N ASN A 50 4.53 -13.72 -16.72
CA ASN A 50 4.91 -13.41 -18.08
C ASN A 50 5.27 -11.93 -18.19
N VAL A 51 6.15 -11.58 -19.13
CA VAL A 51 6.40 -10.18 -19.47
C VAL A 51 5.12 -9.62 -20.09
N HIS A 52 4.51 -8.66 -19.39
CA HIS A 52 3.30 -7.97 -19.80
C HIS A 52 3.61 -6.80 -20.74
N ASN A 53 4.62 -6.02 -20.38
CA ASN A 53 5.11 -4.89 -21.16
C ASN A 53 6.59 -4.67 -20.83
N TRP A 54 7.35 -4.15 -21.79
CA TRP A 54 8.72 -3.77 -21.57
C TRP A 54 9.09 -2.59 -22.46
N ILE A 55 9.94 -1.71 -21.94
CA ILE A 55 10.58 -0.65 -22.72
C ILE A 55 12.05 -0.61 -22.33
N ILE A 56 12.91 -0.61 -23.34
CA ILE A 56 14.33 -0.30 -23.21
C ILE A 56 14.53 1.03 -23.93
N GLY A 57 15.18 2.00 -23.28
CA GLY A 57 15.49 3.28 -23.93
C GLY A 57 16.41 3.07 -25.16
N ASP A 58 16.19 3.84 -26.23
CA ASP A 58 16.89 3.68 -27.50
C ASP A 58 17.88 4.82 -27.83
N ASN A 59 18.03 5.80 -26.93
CA ASN A 59 18.82 7.03 -27.12
C ASN A 59 18.40 7.91 -28.31
N GLY A 60 17.22 7.69 -28.91
CA GLY A 60 16.75 8.40 -30.10
C GLY A 60 15.94 9.67 -29.79
N ASN A 61 16.32 10.82 -30.36
CA ASN A 61 15.64 12.11 -30.12
C ASN A 61 14.36 12.31 -30.97
N GLY A 62 14.02 11.36 -31.85
CA GLY A 62 13.01 11.51 -32.91
C GLY A 62 11.66 10.84 -32.66
N TYR A 63 11.54 9.99 -31.64
CA TYR A 63 10.32 9.26 -31.33
C TYR A 63 9.91 9.56 -29.89
N GLY A 64 8.63 9.83 -29.65
CA GLY A 64 8.08 10.17 -28.33
C GLY A 64 8.07 9.01 -27.33
N SER A 65 9.12 8.18 -27.29
CA SER A 65 9.30 7.03 -26.42
C SER A 65 10.56 7.18 -25.56
N TYR A 66 10.35 6.99 -24.25
CA TYR A 66 11.28 6.77 -23.15
C TYR A 66 12.80 7.00 -23.36
N ARG A 67 13.34 8.05 -22.73
CA ARG A 67 14.78 8.33 -22.65
C ARG A 67 15.43 7.63 -21.46
N SER A 68 16.60 7.04 -21.70
CA SER A 68 17.64 6.88 -20.69
C SER A 68 18.95 7.01 -21.43
N ASP A 69 19.60 8.13 -21.21
CA ASP A 69 20.71 8.67 -21.99
C ASP A 69 22.04 7.92 -21.76
N ASN A 70 22.98 8.18 -22.68
CA ASN A 70 24.36 7.70 -22.69
C ASN A 70 25.34 8.89 -22.78
N SER A 71 25.11 9.95 -22.02
CA SER A 71 26.16 10.91 -21.71
C SER A 71 26.74 10.58 -20.34
N SER A 72 27.97 11.03 -20.08
CA SER A 72 28.59 11.09 -18.74
C SER A 72 27.82 12.01 -17.75
N GLN A 73 26.51 12.10 -17.93
CA GLN A 73 25.51 12.99 -17.38
C GLN A 73 24.14 12.30 -17.50
N ASN A 74 23.95 11.10 -16.92
CA ASN A 74 22.60 10.53 -16.68
C ASN A 74 21.86 11.36 -15.60
N THR A 75 21.78 12.67 -15.83
CA THR A 75 21.31 13.77 -14.99
C THR A 75 19.96 14.26 -15.50
N GLU A 76 19.07 13.38 -15.93
CA GLU A 76 17.71 13.79 -16.37
C GLU A 76 16.59 12.89 -15.80
N PHE A 77 16.91 12.13 -14.74
CA PHE A 77 16.02 12.02 -13.57
C PHE A 77 16.28 13.16 -12.57
N ILE A 78 17.33 13.96 -12.82
CA ILE A 78 17.91 15.02 -11.99
C ILE A 78 18.51 16.11 -12.89
N ASN A 79 17.66 17.00 -13.45
CA ASN A 79 17.87 18.38 -13.96
C ASN A 79 17.13 18.61 -15.30
N ASP A 80 16.55 19.76 -15.64
CA ASP A 80 16.77 21.13 -15.16
C ASP A 80 15.48 21.99 -15.24
N GLN A 81 15.47 23.03 -14.40
CA GLN A 81 14.69 24.28 -14.42
C GLN A 81 13.31 24.32 -13.72
N GLY A 82 13.39 24.55 -12.40
CA GLY A 82 12.26 25.13 -11.67
C GLY A 82 12.29 25.06 -10.16
N SER A 83 13.47 25.25 -9.54
CA SER A 83 13.62 25.54 -8.09
C SER A 83 12.98 24.55 -7.10
N SER A 84 13.66 23.43 -6.84
CA SER A 84 13.90 22.91 -5.48
C SER A 84 14.93 21.80 -5.56
N ASN A 85 16.12 22.07 -5.05
CA ASN A 85 17.21 21.13 -4.80
C ASN A 85 16.71 19.87 -4.06
N TRP A 86 17.53 18.81 -4.06
CA TRP A 86 17.41 17.53 -3.31
C TRP A 86 16.94 16.29 -4.10
N ALA A 87 17.74 15.90 -5.08
CA ALA A 87 18.20 14.52 -5.28
C ALA A 87 19.73 14.62 -5.48
N ASN A 88 20.48 14.66 -4.38
CA ASN A 88 21.86 15.15 -4.38
C ASN A 88 22.85 14.00 -4.63
N THR A 89 23.60 14.03 -5.74
CA THR A 89 24.75 13.14 -5.96
C THR A 89 25.93 13.94 -6.52
N TRP A 90 26.63 14.68 -5.65
CA TRP A 90 27.83 15.43 -6.04
C TRP A 90 29.14 14.64 -5.90
N SER A 91 29.07 13.31 -5.72
CA SER A 91 30.28 12.47 -5.74
C SER A 91 29.97 11.07 -6.25
N GLU A 92 30.86 10.60 -7.11
CA GLU A 92 31.03 9.29 -7.76
C GLU A 92 29.86 8.27 -7.78
N PRO A 93 29.59 7.65 -8.95
CA PRO A 93 28.48 6.72 -9.21
C PRO A 93 28.43 5.47 -8.29
N SER A 94 29.48 5.19 -7.54
CA SER A 94 29.59 4.07 -6.59
C SER A 94 29.06 4.37 -5.18
N SER A 95 28.78 5.65 -4.83
CA SER A 95 28.58 6.05 -3.42
C SER A 95 27.28 6.83 -3.11
N SER A 96 26.44 7.07 -4.11
CA SER A 96 25.15 7.76 -3.93
C SER A 96 24.07 6.84 -3.31
N THR A 97 23.49 7.31 -2.21
CA THR A 97 22.41 6.68 -1.43
C THR A 97 21.01 6.97 -1.96
N ASP A 98 20.88 7.73 -3.04
CA ASP A 98 19.62 8.34 -3.53
C ASP A 98 19.28 7.91 -4.96
N ARG A 99 19.52 6.64 -5.25
CA ARG A 99 19.00 6.03 -6.47
C ARG A 99 17.47 5.83 -6.27
N VAL A 100 16.72 5.59 -7.35
CA VAL A 100 15.39 4.91 -7.29
C VAL A 100 15.49 3.52 -6.62
N ASN A 101 16.73 3.13 -6.24
CA ASN A 101 17.08 2.06 -5.34
C ASN A 101 16.16 1.94 -4.15
N LEU A 102 15.83 0.68 -3.91
CA LEU A 102 15.21 0.20 -2.71
C LEU A 102 13.73 0.58 -2.68
N THR A 103 12.96 -0.49 -2.60
CA THR A 103 11.52 -0.63 -2.78
C THR A 103 10.73 0.06 -1.64
N SER A 104 11.35 1.02 -0.98
CA SER A 104 10.85 1.74 0.17
C SER A 104 9.74 2.74 -0.19
N TYR A 105 9.66 3.23 -1.42
CA TYR A 105 8.66 4.24 -1.83
C TYR A 105 7.30 3.69 -2.28
N ALA A 106 7.06 2.38 -2.15
CA ALA A 106 5.83 1.77 -2.64
C ALA A 106 4.92 1.25 -1.53
N GLY A 107 3.64 1.08 -1.88
CA GLY A 107 2.58 0.58 -1.02
C GLY A 107 1.25 0.52 -1.75
N TYR A 108 0.15 0.66 -1.02
CA TYR A 108 -1.21 0.52 -1.57
C TYR A 108 -1.48 1.48 -2.73
N LEU A 109 -0.98 2.72 -2.68
CA LEU A 109 -1.21 3.73 -3.73
C LEU A 109 -0.26 3.58 -4.94
N GLY A 110 0.49 2.49 -5.06
CA GLY A 110 1.54 2.33 -6.06
C GLY A 110 2.88 2.80 -5.52
N HIS A 111 3.58 3.66 -6.25
CA HIS A 111 4.91 4.16 -5.87
C HIS A 111 4.93 5.70 -5.88
N ALA A 112 5.49 6.32 -4.84
CA ALA A 112 5.38 7.76 -4.62
C ALA A 112 5.97 8.63 -5.74
N MET A 113 6.98 8.11 -6.44
CA MET A 113 7.68 8.80 -7.54
C MET A 113 7.28 8.29 -8.93
N PHE A 114 6.33 7.36 -9.03
CA PHE A 114 5.92 6.76 -10.30
C PHE A 114 4.42 6.89 -10.53
N LEU A 115 4.05 7.44 -11.68
CA LEU A 115 2.68 7.41 -12.16
C LEU A 115 2.50 6.21 -13.07
N ASN A 116 2.00 5.12 -12.52
CA ASN A 116 1.43 4.10 -13.37
C ASN A 116 0.18 4.69 -14.02
N GLY A 117 0.00 4.48 -15.33
CA GLY A 117 -1.27 4.79 -15.99
C GLY A 117 -2.38 4.13 -15.18
N SER A 118 -3.36 4.91 -14.73
CA SER A 118 -4.46 4.35 -13.96
C SER A 118 -5.17 3.28 -14.80
N CYS A 119 -5.83 2.32 -14.16
CA CYS A 119 -6.68 1.32 -14.81
C CYS A 119 -7.81 1.90 -15.69
N ASN A 120 -7.97 3.23 -15.73
CA ASN A 120 -8.98 3.96 -16.47
C ASN A 120 -8.44 4.75 -17.67
N GLY A 121 -7.14 4.63 -18.02
CA GLY A 121 -6.56 5.34 -19.15
C GLY A 121 -5.55 4.52 -19.92
N SER A 122 -5.60 4.60 -21.26
CA SER A 122 -4.58 4.08 -22.17
C SER A 122 -3.26 4.86 -22.13
N ALA A 123 -3.01 5.61 -21.05
CA ALA A 123 -1.83 6.44 -20.92
C ALA A 123 -0.64 5.55 -20.57
N THR A 124 0.40 5.63 -21.41
CA THR A 124 1.71 5.05 -21.17
C THR A 124 2.18 5.40 -19.74
N PRO A 125 2.77 4.46 -18.98
CA PRO A 125 3.34 4.80 -17.68
C PRO A 125 4.39 5.91 -17.83
N TRP A 126 4.30 6.95 -17.01
CA TRP A 126 5.25 8.05 -17.00
C TRP A 126 5.95 8.10 -15.64
N ILE A 127 7.29 8.10 -15.64
CA ILE A 127 8.04 8.50 -14.46
C ILE A 127 8.01 10.02 -14.44
N THR A 128 7.12 10.60 -13.63
CA THR A 128 6.99 12.04 -13.54
C THR A 128 7.76 12.57 -12.34
N GLN A 129 8.81 13.34 -12.57
CA GLN A 129 9.31 14.29 -11.58
C GLN A 129 8.40 15.51 -11.59
N THR A 130 7.20 15.37 -11.05
CA THR A 130 6.26 16.49 -10.90
C THR A 130 6.47 17.17 -9.56
N ASN A 131 6.30 18.50 -9.54
CA ASN A 131 6.00 19.27 -8.34
C ASN A 131 4.95 18.51 -7.52
N GLY A 132 5.27 18.13 -6.27
CA GLY A 132 4.34 17.38 -5.43
C GLY A 132 4.80 16.01 -4.93
N SER A 133 5.98 15.51 -5.27
CA SER A 133 6.48 14.19 -4.84
C SER A 133 6.47 14.01 -3.32
N GLU A 134 6.86 15.03 -2.57
CA GLU A 134 6.80 15.05 -1.10
C GLU A 134 5.35 14.92 -0.59
N TYR A 135 4.44 15.69 -1.17
CA TYR A 135 3.02 15.65 -0.84
C TYR A 135 2.35 14.33 -1.24
N ARG A 136 2.75 13.71 -2.36
CA ARG A 136 2.31 12.36 -2.74
C ARG A 136 2.84 11.33 -1.75
N SER A 137 4.05 11.52 -1.26
CA SER A 137 4.63 10.65 -0.22
C SER A 137 3.85 10.77 1.10
N TYR A 138 3.34 11.96 1.44
CA TYR A 138 2.40 12.13 2.55
C TYR A 138 1.10 11.34 2.36
N ALA A 139 0.67 11.09 1.13
CA ALA A 139 -0.45 10.20 0.85
C ALA A 139 -0.21 8.78 1.40
N PHE A 140 1.01 8.25 1.28
CA PHE A 140 1.37 6.91 1.79
C PHE A 140 1.43 6.83 3.32
N ARG A 141 1.66 7.97 3.97
CA ARG A 141 1.56 8.11 5.42
C ARG A 141 0.11 8.14 5.90
N ASP A 142 -0.76 8.84 5.16
CA ASP A 142 -2.13 9.16 5.60
C ASP A 142 -3.17 8.15 5.09
N VAL A 143 -2.83 7.35 4.08
CA VAL A 143 -3.73 6.32 3.53
C VAL A 143 -3.94 5.20 4.52
N GLY A 144 -5.19 4.77 4.66
CA GLY A 144 -5.58 3.64 5.47
C GLY A 144 -5.97 2.41 4.67
N THR A 145 -6.08 1.29 5.38
CA THR A 145 -6.37 -0.02 4.79
C THR A 145 -7.85 -0.16 4.44
N VAL A 146 -8.16 -0.96 3.41
CA VAL A 146 -9.55 -1.29 3.03
C VAL A 146 -9.75 -2.81 3.01
N PRO A 147 -9.64 -3.49 4.17
CA PRO A 147 -9.76 -4.94 4.24
C PRO A 147 -11.17 -5.44 3.87
N GLY A 148 -11.25 -6.66 3.34
CA GLY A 148 -12.51 -7.27 2.89
C GLY A 148 -13.18 -6.56 1.72
N GLU A 149 -12.45 -5.72 0.98
CA GLU A 149 -12.91 -5.04 -0.23
C GLU A 149 -12.40 -5.76 -1.48
N THR A 150 -13.33 -6.02 -2.41
CA THR A 150 -13.06 -6.66 -3.71
C THR A 150 -12.76 -5.63 -4.80
N HIS A 151 -13.32 -4.43 -4.68
CA HIS A 151 -13.13 -3.31 -5.60
C HIS A 151 -12.20 -2.28 -4.95
N GLN A 152 -10.90 -2.50 -5.05
CA GLN A 152 -9.86 -1.68 -4.45
C GLN A 152 -9.40 -0.57 -5.40
N ASP A 153 -10.37 0.14 -5.99
CA ASP A 153 -10.16 1.26 -6.93
C ASP A 153 -10.29 2.64 -6.25
N TYR A 154 -10.40 2.64 -4.93
CA TYR A 154 -10.47 3.83 -4.09
C TYR A 154 -9.54 3.72 -2.88
N ALA A 155 -9.32 4.85 -2.22
CA ALA A 155 -8.54 4.95 -1.00
C ALA A 155 -9.26 5.81 0.03
N VAL A 156 -8.95 5.55 1.31
CA VAL A 156 -9.41 6.32 2.46
C VAL A 156 -8.19 6.91 3.15
N PHE A 157 -8.32 8.15 3.62
CA PHE A 157 -7.21 8.91 4.19
C PHE A 157 -7.62 9.55 5.50
N MET A 158 -6.68 9.56 6.45
CA MET A 158 -6.78 10.29 7.70
C MET A 158 -5.57 11.21 7.83
N GLN A 159 -5.81 12.51 7.69
CA GLN A 159 -4.77 13.52 7.88
C GLN A 159 -4.66 13.89 9.36
N PHE A 160 -3.50 14.45 9.71
CA PHE A 160 -3.29 15.07 11.02
C PHE A 160 -4.41 16.08 11.35
N GLY A 161 -4.94 16.02 12.57
CA GLY A 161 -6.02 16.90 13.02
C GLY A 161 -7.44 16.37 12.75
N GLY A 162 -7.57 15.10 12.34
CA GLY A 162 -8.87 14.42 12.23
C GLY A 162 -9.57 14.62 10.89
N THR A 163 -8.88 15.13 9.87
CA THR A 163 -9.48 15.35 8.56
C THR A 163 -9.49 14.04 7.74
N PHE A 164 -10.69 13.48 7.58
CA PHE A 164 -10.98 12.29 6.79
C PHE A 164 -11.33 12.63 5.34
N ARG A 165 -10.80 11.84 4.40
CA ARG A 165 -11.06 11.96 2.95
C ARG A 165 -11.18 10.60 2.29
N THR A 166 -11.89 10.54 1.17
CA THR A 166 -11.87 9.39 0.26
C THR A 166 -11.85 9.86 -1.19
N CYS A 167 -11.09 9.17 -2.04
CA CYS A 167 -10.96 9.45 -3.46
C CYS A 167 -10.55 8.18 -4.22
N SER A 168 -10.43 8.24 -5.55
CA SER A 168 -9.93 7.09 -6.30
C SER A 168 -8.51 6.71 -5.85
N ARG A 169 -8.14 5.43 -6.01
CA ARG A 169 -6.86 4.91 -5.53
C ARG A 169 -5.70 5.50 -6.34
N SER A 170 -5.19 6.63 -5.89
CA SER A 170 -4.10 7.35 -6.55
C SER A 170 -3.41 8.32 -5.59
N ALA A 171 -2.08 8.17 -5.44
CA ALA A 171 -1.28 9.14 -4.69
C ALA A 171 -1.31 10.53 -5.35
N SER A 172 -1.46 10.59 -6.67
CA SER A 172 -1.52 11.85 -7.41
C SER A 172 -2.87 12.54 -7.28
N GLU A 173 -3.97 11.79 -7.24
CA GLU A 173 -5.30 12.37 -6.94
C GLU A 173 -5.34 12.92 -5.53
N TYR A 174 -4.72 12.24 -4.56
CA TYR A 174 -4.54 12.79 -3.21
C TYR A 174 -3.76 14.11 -3.24
N TRP A 175 -2.61 14.17 -3.91
CA TRP A 175 -1.83 15.41 -4.02
C TRP A 175 -2.62 16.55 -4.64
N MET A 176 -3.25 16.33 -5.81
CA MET A 176 -4.06 17.35 -6.48
C MET A 176 -5.26 17.76 -5.62
N GLY A 177 -5.86 16.80 -4.92
CA GLY A 177 -7.03 17.01 -4.09
C GLY A 177 -6.76 17.82 -2.83
N VAL A 178 -5.64 17.57 -2.16
CA VAL A 178 -5.24 18.20 -0.91
C VAL A 178 -4.65 19.60 -1.14
N ASN A 179 -3.73 19.76 -2.11
CA ASN A 179 -3.10 21.06 -2.35
C ASN A 179 -4.03 22.12 -2.95
N TYR A 180 -5.09 21.70 -3.65
CA TYR A 180 -6.05 22.62 -4.26
C TYR A 180 -7.42 22.65 -3.54
N SER A 181 -7.53 22.04 -2.36
CA SER A 181 -8.79 21.94 -1.59
C SER A 181 -9.98 21.39 -2.40
N LYS A 182 -9.71 20.51 -3.38
CA LYS A 182 -10.73 20.01 -4.32
C LYS A 182 -11.41 18.73 -3.85
N LEU A 183 -10.76 17.96 -2.98
CA LEU A 183 -11.40 16.79 -2.40
C LEU A 183 -12.25 17.20 -1.21
N PRO A 184 -13.53 16.80 -1.15
CA PRO A 184 -14.34 16.95 0.05
C PRO A 184 -13.65 16.26 1.24
N SER A 185 -13.76 16.88 2.41
CA SER A 185 -13.14 16.41 3.64
C SER A 185 -14.07 16.54 4.84
N HIS A 186 -14.05 15.58 5.74
CA HIS A 186 -14.83 15.65 6.98
C HIS A 186 -13.90 15.66 8.19
N ASN A 187 -14.24 16.43 9.22
CA ASN A 187 -13.53 16.35 10.50
C ASN A 187 -14.19 15.29 11.36
N ILE A 188 -13.43 14.25 11.71
CA ILE A 188 -13.89 13.22 12.62
C ILE A 188 -13.87 13.77 14.05
N PRO A 189 -14.99 13.65 14.80
CA PRO A 189 -15.01 14.05 16.20
C PRO A 189 -14.01 13.23 17.02
N ASP A 190 -13.22 13.90 17.85
CA ASP A 190 -12.39 13.24 18.86
C ASP A 190 -13.29 12.67 19.98
N GLY A 191 -12.80 11.67 20.71
CA GLY A 191 -13.55 11.14 21.85
C GLY A 191 -12.68 10.71 23.01
N TYR A 192 -11.37 10.68 22.83
CA TYR A 192 -10.38 10.51 23.88
C TYR A 192 -9.80 11.84 24.38
N GLY A 193 -10.38 12.99 23.99
CA GLY A 193 -9.88 14.33 24.34
C GLY A 193 -8.48 14.61 23.76
N SER A 194 -8.20 14.04 22.59
CA SER A 194 -6.85 13.92 22.04
C SER A 194 -6.85 14.04 20.52
N GLN A 195 -5.67 14.22 19.92
CA GLN A 195 -5.55 14.42 18.49
C GLN A 195 -5.68 13.09 17.73
N LEU A 196 -6.54 13.07 16.70
CA LEU A 196 -6.58 11.98 15.73
C LEU A 196 -5.26 11.94 14.94
N HIS A 197 -4.57 10.82 15.02
CA HIS A 197 -3.21 10.64 14.52
C HIS A 197 -3.08 9.32 13.77
N SER A 198 -3.04 9.43 12.43
CA SER A 198 -2.78 8.33 11.49
C SER A 198 -3.71 7.12 11.71
N GLY A 199 -3.56 6.08 10.90
CA GLY A 199 -4.32 4.84 11.04
C GLY A 199 -5.84 4.98 10.82
N VAL A 200 -6.26 4.81 9.58
CA VAL A 200 -7.66 4.49 9.25
C VAL A 200 -7.75 3.08 8.67
N SER A 201 -8.83 2.37 8.98
CA SER A 201 -9.12 1.08 8.35
C SER A 201 -10.62 0.96 8.09
N TYR A 202 -11.00 0.74 6.84
CA TYR A 202 -12.40 0.54 6.45
C TYR A 202 -12.63 -0.91 6.04
N ASN A 203 -13.26 -1.69 6.93
CA ASN A 203 -13.68 -3.04 6.60
C ASN A 203 -15.02 -3.01 5.87
N ARG A 204 -14.96 -3.08 4.54
CA ARG A 204 -16.15 -3.01 3.67
C ARG A 204 -17.12 -4.15 3.95
N LYS A 205 -16.62 -5.37 4.18
CA LYS A 205 -17.42 -6.57 4.41
C LYS A 205 -18.29 -6.45 5.67
N ARG A 206 -17.80 -5.74 6.68
CA ARG A 206 -18.51 -5.51 7.95
C ARG A 206 -19.23 -4.16 8.02
N ASN A 207 -19.07 -3.28 7.03
CA ASN A 207 -19.52 -1.89 7.07
C ASN A 207 -19.04 -1.18 8.33
N LYS A 208 -17.76 -1.29 8.65
CA LYS A 208 -17.15 -0.63 9.81
C LYS A 208 -15.90 0.14 9.40
N ILE A 209 -15.68 1.28 10.04
CA ILE A 209 -14.46 2.06 9.90
C ILE A 209 -13.83 2.28 11.27
N ALA A 210 -12.51 2.13 11.36
CA ALA A 210 -11.75 2.39 12.56
C ALA A 210 -10.79 3.55 12.33
N PHE A 211 -10.63 4.39 13.35
CA PHE A 211 -9.60 5.42 13.43
C PHE A 211 -8.75 5.22 14.67
N MET A 212 -7.47 5.56 14.57
CA MET A 212 -6.57 5.58 15.72
C MET A 212 -6.50 6.98 16.33
N GLU A 213 -6.78 7.08 17.62
CA GLU A 213 -6.54 8.28 18.42
C GLU A 213 -5.28 8.12 19.25
N THR A 214 -4.62 9.25 19.55
CA THR A 214 -3.40 9.28 20.34
C THR A 214 -3.44 10.41 21.35
N ASN A 215 -3.15 10.11 22.62
CA ASN A 215 -3.06 11.13 23.68
C ASN A 215 -1.68 11.80 23.77
N ASP A 216 -1.58 12.73 24.73
CA ASP A 216 -0.35 13.45 25.07
C ASP A 216 0.77 12.53 25.59
N SER A 217 0.44 11.32 26.06
CA SER A 217 1.42 10.27 26.42
C SER A 217 1.82 9.40 25.23
N TYR A 218 1.34 9.72 24.04
CA TYR A 218 1.55 8.99 22.78
C TYR A 218 1.14 7.52 22.84
N THR A 219 0.13 7.20 23.66
CA THR A 219 -0.54 5.89 23.63
C THR A 219 -1.70 5.93 22.66
N PHE A 220 -1.93 4.80 21.99
CA PHE A 220 -2.89 4.65 20.91
C PHE A 220 -4.19 4.02 21.41
N GLN A 221 -5.34 4.54 20.99
CA GLN A 221 -6.64 3.94 21.27
C GLN A 221 -7.48 3.92 19.98
N PRO A 222 -7.93 2.74 19.52
CA PRO A 222 -8.77 2.68 18.34
C PRO A 222 -10.23 3.01 18.69
N PHE A 223 -10.90 3.65 17.75
CA PHE A 223 -12.34 3.90 17.81
C PHE A 223 -13.00 3.38 16.55
N VAL A 224 -14.09 2.64 16.70
CA VAL A 224 -14.77 1.96 15.59
C VAL A 224 -16.16 2.54 15.40
N TRP A 225 -16.43 3.02 14.19
CA TRP A 225 -17.77 3.39 13.75
C TRP A 225 -18.41 2.23 12.98
N SER A 226 -19.59 1.82 13.42
CA SER A 226 -20.41 0.78 12.80
C SER A 226 -21.40 1.37 11.80
N ASN A 227 -21.95 0.54 10.91
CA ASN A 227 -22.89 0.94 9.87
C ASN A 227 -22.32 2.01 8.91
N CYS A 228 -21.01 1.95 8.67
CA CYS A 228 -20.32 2.89 7.80
C CYS A 228 -20.86 2.78 6.37
N PRO A 229 -21.29 3.91 5.76
CA PRO A 229 -21.82 3.89 4.40
C PRO A 229 -20.73 3.48 3.40
N ASN A 230 -21.14 3.12 2.18
CA ASN A 230 -20.22 2.65 1.15
C ASN A 230 -19.28 3.77 0.67
N LEU A 231 -18.07 3.82 1.21
CA LEU A 231 -17.08 4.88 0.91
C LEU A 231 -16.61 4.88 -0.54
N ARG A 232 -16.60 3.72 -1.22
CA ARG A 232 -16.28 3.62 -2.66
C ARG A 232 -17.20 4.49 -3.51
N SER A 233 -18.50 4.53 -3.19
CA SER A 233 -19.45 5.37 -3.93
C SER A 233 -19.13 6.86 -3.78
N TYR A 234 -18.70 7.29 -2.60
CA TYR A 234 -18.30 8.69 -2.36
C TYR A 234 -16.99 9.05 -3.05
N ALA A 235 -16.04 8.11 -3.11
CA ALA A 235 -14.77 8.30 -3.80
C ALA A 235 -14.95 8.62 -5.29
N HIS A 236 -15.83 7.87 -5.98
CA HIS A 236 -16.03 8.02 -7.43
C HIS A 236 -17.07 9.07 -7.81
N SER A 237 -18.14 9.25 -7.01
CA SER A 237 -19.17 10.24 -7.31
C SER A 237 -18.80 11.65 -6.84
N GLN A 238 -17.89 11.75 -5.85
CA GLN A 238 -17.61 12.97 -5.07
C GLN A 238 -18.89 13.68 -4.57
N ASN A 239 -20.02 12.98 -4.50
CA ASN A 239 -21.32 13.54 -4.19
C ASN A 239 -21.73 13.22 -2.75
N TRP A 240 -21.17 13.99 -1.81
CA TRP A 240 -21.36 13.80 -0.37
C TRP A 240 -22.76 14.20 0.14
N TYR A 241 -23.61 14.71 -0.76
CA TYR A 241 -24.97 15.18 -0.48
C TYR A 241 -26.04 14.29 -1.13
N GLN A 242 -25.66 13.09 -1.61
CA GLN A 242 -26.59 12.17 -2.24
C GLN A 242 -27.73 11.81 -1.28
N GLY A 243 -28.98 11.97 -1.74
CA GLY A 243 -30.19 11.63 -0.98
C GLY A 243 -30.67 12.71 -0.01
N GLN A 244 -30.05 13.91 0.01
CA GLN A 244 -30.55 15.05 0.79
C GLN A 244 -31.55 15.89 -0.02
N THR A 245 -32.65 16.33 0.62
CA THR A 245 -33.71 17.14 -0.01
C THR A 245 -33.18 18.44 -0.63
N GLU A 246 -32.13 19.01 -0.06
CA GLU A 246 -31.50 20.26 -0.49
C GLU A 246 -30.25 20.02 -1.35
N GLN A 247 -30.19 18.92 -2.11
CA GLN A 247 -29.02 18.60 -2.93
C GLN A 247 -28.60 19.77 -3.85
N ASN A 248 -29.43 20.77 -4.16
CA ASN A 248 -29.05 21.93 -4.96
C ASN A 248 -29.09 23.30 -4.23
N ALA A 249 -29.35 23.35 -2.93
CA ALA A 249 -29.38 24.60 -2.15
C ALA A 249 -28.24 24.60 -1.11
N ALA A 250 -27.49 25.71 -1.03
CA ALA A 250 -26.40 26.00 -0.06
C ALA A 250 -25.73 24.77 0.60
N ARG A 251 -24.86 24.09 -0.15
CA ARG A 251 -24.12 22.91 0.31
C ARG A 251 -22.97 23.31 1.27
N ASP A 252 -23.12 23.01 2.56
CA ASP A 252 -22.01 23.03 3.54
C ASP A 252 -21.62 21.59 3.91
N ILE A 253 -20.32 21.33 4.04
CA ILE A 253 -19.76 20.01 4.35
C ILE A 253 -20.25 19.47 5.69
N SER A 254 -20.61 20.37 6.61
CA SER A 254 -21.27 20.09 7.88
C SER A 254 -22.62 19.37 7.72
N ASN A 255 -23.30 19.57 6.58
CA ASN A 255 -24.62 19.02 6.26
C ASN A 255 -24.56 17.76 5.35
N SER A 256 -23.37 17.20 5.11
CA SER A 256 -23.22 15.97 4.31
C SER A 256 -23.71 14.72 5.06
N THR A 257 -24.09 13.67 4.33
CA THR A 257 -24.50 12.38 4.92
C THR A 257 -23.40 11.74 5.76
N LEU A 258 -22.14 11.88 5.33
CA LEU A 258 -20.97 11.44 6.08
C LEU A 258 -20.80 12.26 7.37
N SER A 259 -21.07 13.57 7.32
CA SER A 259 -21.03 14.41 8.51
C SER A 259 -22.05 13.99 9.56
N THR A 260 -23.31 13.78 9.16
CA THR A 260 -24.34 13.25 10.07
C THR A 260 -23.93 11.89 10.64
N TYR A 261 -23.38 11.01 9.80
CA TYR A 261 -22.94 9.68 10.21
C TYR A 261 -21.85 9.71 11.30
N PHE A 262 -20.78 10.48 11.10
CA PHE A 262 -19.65 10.52 12.03
C PHE A 262 -19.97 11.28 13.33
N ASN A 263 -20.88 12.25 13.28
CA ASN A 263 -21.37 12.98 14.45
C ASN A 263 -22.44 12.23 15.26
N THR A 264 -22.99 11.13 14.72
CA THR A 264 -23.96 10.30 15.45
C THR A 264 -23.23 9.38 16.42
N THR A 265 -23.29 9.69 17.72
CA THR A 265 -22.57 8.98 18.79
C THR A 265 -22.89 7.49 18.87
N SER A 266 -24.12 7.08 18.56
CA SER A 266 -24.50 5.65 18.56
C SER A 266 -23.82 4.83 17.47
N ASN A 267 -23.24 5.46 16.45
CA ASN A 267 -22.45 4.75 15.45
C ASN A 267 -21.05 4.41 15.96
N ARG A 268 -20.53 5.13 16.96
CA ARG A 268 -19.16 5.04 17.46
C ARG A 268 -19.06 4.14 18.68
N SER A 269 -17.99 3.35 18.78
CA SER A 269 -17.62 2.65 20.01
C SER A 269 -17.40 3.64 21.17
N PRO A 270 -17.84 3.33 22.39
CA PRO A 270 -17.65 4.22 23.54
C PRO A 270 -16.17 4.43 23.83
N ALA A 271 -15.83 5.59 24.42
CA ALA A 271 -14.45 5.93 24.78
C ALA A 271 -13.91 5.15 26.00
N SER A 272 -14.80 4.66 26.85
CA SER A 272 -14.47 3.87 28.02
C SER A 272 -15.63 2.94 28.40
N GLY A 273 -15.35 1.94 29.24
CA GLY A 273 -16.34 0.98 29.70
C GLY A 273 -16.63 -0.14 28.69
N SER A 274 -17.77 -0.80 28.87
CA SER A 274 -18.13 -1.96 28.06
C SER A 274 -18.34 -1.57 26.59
N GLY A 275 -17.75 -2.34 25.68
CA GLY A 275 -17.79 -2.08 24.25
C GLY A 275 -16.72 -1.11 23.74
N SER A 276 -15.90 -0.53 24.62
CA SER A 276 -14.77 0.31 24.23
C SER A 276 -13.56 -0.54 23.81
N TYR A 277 -12.58 0.08 23.16
CA TYR A 277 -11.24 -0.49 22.99
C TYR A 277 -10.28 0.20 23.95
N GLY A 278 -9.44 -0.58 24.62
CA GLY A 278 -8.46 -0.06 25.58
C GLY A 278 -7.29 0.70 24.92
N GLN A 279 -6.51 1.39 25.74
CA GLN A 279 -5.27 2.05 25.29
C GLN A 279 -4.16 1.04 25.00
N SER A 280 -3.24 1.41 24.10
CA SER A 280 -2.08 0.60 23.77
C SER A 280 -1.15 0.44 24.97
N THR A 281 -0.55 -0.74 25.08
CA THR A 281 0.52 -1.03 26.04
C THR A 281 1.73 -1.63 25.33
N GLY A 282 2.90 -1.59 25.97
CA GLY A 282 4.11 -2.25 25.46
C GLY A 282 4.74 -1.61 24.22
N LYS A 283 4.40 -0.35 23.90
CA LYS A 283 5.13 0.42 22.89
C LYS A 283 6.53 0.81 23.43
N PRO A 284 7.62 0.62 22.67
CA PRO A 284 8.98 0.78 23.21
C PRO A 284 9.41 2.22 23.53
N THR A 285 9.11 3.18 22.66
CA THR A 285 9.58 4.58 22.78
C THR A 285 8.56 5.58 22.23
N ASN A 286 8.78 6.87 22.55
CA ASN A 286 7.98 8.03 22.13
C ASN A 286 8.88 9.22 21.71
N GLN A 287 9.98 8.96 20.98
CA GLN A 287 11.07 9.94 20.82
C GLN A 287 10.95 10.83 19.58
N THR A 288 10.10 10.49 18.62
CA THR A 288 10.01 11.10 17.29
C THR A 288 8.56 11.34 16.89
N THR A 289 8.30 12.16 15.87
CA THR A 289 6.93 12.32 15.38
C THR A 289 6.37 11.03 14.75
N GLU A 290 7.22 10.17 14.17
CA GLU A 290 6.81 8.90 13.58
C GLU A 290 6.28 7.93 14.64
N ASP A 291 7.08 7.62 15.68
CA ASP A 291 6.66 6.70 16.75
C ASP A 291 5.56 7.30 17.64
N GLN A 292 5.43 8.62 17.69
CA GLN A 292 4.35 9.28 18.40
C GLN A 292 3.00 9.19 17.69
N ARG A 293 2.94 9.17 16.35
CA ARG A 293 1.69 9.50 15.64
C ARG A 293 1.34 8.66 14.43
N ARG A 294 2.24 7.85 13.87
CA ARG A 294 2.07 7.31 12.50
C ARG A 294 2.12 5.79 12.44
N GLY A 295 1.15 5.19 11.77
CA GLY A 295 1.13 3.75 11.53
C GLY A 295 -0.11 3.31 10.76
N HIS A 296 -0.14 2.02 10.45
CA HIS A 296 -1.20 1.42 9.64
C HIS A 296 -2.08 0.52 10.50
N LEU A 297 -3.38 0.65 10.30
CA LEU A 297 -4.42 -0.02 11.07
C LEU A 297 -5.10 -1.09 10.21
N VAL A 298 -5.43 -2.25 10.78
CA VAL A 298 -6.26 -3.28 10.15
C VAL A 298 -7.43 -3.64 11.05
N LEU A 299 -8.64 -3.28 10.63
CA LEU A 299 -9.89 -3.70 11.25
C LEU A 299 -10.34 -5.06 10.69
N CYS A 300 -10.27 -6.10 11.52
CA CYS A 300 -10.56 -7.47 11.13
C CYS A 300 -12.06 -7.79 11.19
N ASP A 301 -12.49 -8.86 10.51
CA ASP A 301 -13.89 -9.29 10.43
C ASP A 301 -14.49 -9.65 11.80
N ASN A 302 -13.62 -10.11 12.70
CA ASN A 302 -13.95 -10.49 14.07
C ASN A 302 -13.76 -9.33 15.08
N ASP A 303 -13.74 -8.08 14.61
CA ASP A 303 -13.58 -6.86 15.42
C ASP A 303 -12.26 -6.76 16.20
N ARG A 304 -11.29 -7.64 15.93
CA ARG A 304 -9.90 -7.42 16.34
C ARG A 304 -9.28 -6.31 15.50
N ILE A 305 -8.32 -5.63 16.11
CA ILE A 305 -7.61 -4.54 15.47
C ILE A 305 -6.11 -4.80 15.59
N VAL A 306 -5.38 -4.70 14.48
CA VAL A 306 -3.92 -4.78 14.46
C VAL A 306 -3.37 -3.44 13.97
N PHE A 307 -2.36 -2.92 14.65
CA PHE A 307 -1.69 -1.68 14.28
C PHE A 307 -0.19 -1.92 14.15
N HIS A 308 0.41 -1.48 13.05
CA HIS A 308 1.84 -1.59 12.79
C HIS A 308 2.44 -0.21 12.56
N GLN A 309 3.59 0.03 13.20
CA GLN A 309 4.26 1.32 13.19
C GLN A 309 5.77 1.15 13.11
N MET A 310 6.40 2.08 12.41
CA MET A 310 7.83 2.32 12.44
C MET A 310 8.21 3.03 13.75
N ILE A 311 9.21 2.52 14.46
CA ILE A 311 9.78 3.18 15.65
C ILE A 311 11.22 3.59 15.33
N PRO A 312 11.49 4.86 14.98
CA PRO A 312 12.83 5.27 14.59
C PRO A 312 13.88 4.99 15.66
N SER A 313 15.07 4.57 15.24
CA SER A 313 16.19 4.11 16.07
C SER A 313 15.88 2.90 16.96
N TYR A 314 14.71 2.29 16.80
CA TYR A 314 14.31 1.07 17.49
C TYR A 314 13.78 -0.01 16.54
N GLY A 315 13.29 0.28 15.34
CA GLY A 315 12.80 -0.70 14.37
C GLY A 315 11.29 -0.59 14.15
N SER A 316 10.51 -1.59 14.57
CA SER A 316 9.05 -1.60 14.35
C SER A 316 8.30 -2.15 15.55
N TRP A 317 7.09 -1.65 15.78
CA TRP A 317 6.16 -2.13 16.79
C TRP A 317 4.83 -2.55 16.16
N THR A 318 4.28 -3.66 16.62
CA THR A 318 2.94 -4.11 16.25
C THR A 318 2.12 -4.38 17.50
N GLY A 319 1.05 -3.61 17.65
CA GLY A 319 0.05 -3.76 18.70
C GLY A 319 -1.20 -4.48 18.18
N ARG A 320 -1.89 -5.19 19.07
CA ARG A 320 -3.18 -5.80 18.75
C ARG A 320 -4.19 -5.60 19.86
N TRP A 321 -5.44 -5.36 19.50
CA TRP A 321 -6.58 -5.26 20.41
C TRP A 321 -7.53 -6.43 20.18
N ASN A 322 -8.05 -6.95 21.29
CA ASN A 322 -9.17 -7.88 21.24
C ASN A 322 -10.42 -7.20 20.71
N SER A 323 -11.37 -8.01 20.23
CA SER A 323 -12.73 -7.52 20.06
C SER A 323 -13.33 -7.24 21.43
N PRO A 324 -14.05 -6.11 21.61
CA PRO A 324 -14.82 -5.86 22.82
C PRO A 324 -15.87 -6.94 23.09
N SER A 325 -16.30 -7.69 22.06
CA SER A 325 -17.20 -8.84 22.23
C SER A 325 -16.53 -10.06 22.88
N VAL A 326 -15.20 -10.11 22.93
CA VAL A 326 -14.43 -11.23 23.48
C VAL A 326 -14.08 -10.99 24.95
N ASP A 327 -13.65 -9.78 25.30
CA ASP A 327 -13.15 -9.46 26.65
C ASP A 327 -13.84 -8.25 27.29
N GLY A 328 -14.95 -7.79 26.72
CA GLY A 328 -15.79 -6.70 27.24
C GLY A 328 -15.28 -5.30 26.92
N ASN A 329 -13.96 -5.09 26.88
CA ASN A 329 -13.33 -3.76 26.80
C ASN A 329 -12.23 -3.67 25.71
N GLY A 330 -12.16 -4.64 24.80
CA GLY A 330 -11.25 -4.63 23.65
C GLY A 330 -9.82 -4.37 24.07
N ASN A 331 -9.33 -5.09 25.10
CA ASN A 331 -8.05 -4.75 25.71
C ASN A 331 -6.91 -4.91 24.71
N CYS A 332 -5.92 -4.02 24.81
CA CYS A 332 -4.68 -4.18 24.08
C CYS A 332 -3.93 -5.41 24.63
N GLN A 333 -3.53 -6.31 23.74
CA GLN A 333 -2.68 -7.45 24.05
C GLN A 333 -1.20 -7.06 24.23
N GLY A 334 -0.89 -5.76 24.17
CA GLY A 334 0.46 -5.23 24.16
C GLY A 334 1.16 -5.40 22.81
N SER A 335 2.49 -5.43 22.86
CA SER A 335 3.33 -5.72 21.70
C SER A 335 3.22 -7.19 21.30
N ILE A 336 2.50 -7.49 20.23
CA ILE A 336 2.53 -8.82 19.61
C ILE A 336 3.83 -9.03 18.80
N ARG A 337 4.47 -7.94 18.36
CA ARG A 337 5.83 -7.94 17.80
C ARG A 337 6.53 -6.62 18.08
N SER A 338 7.76 -6.72 18.55
CA SER A 338 8.70 -5.61 18.67
C SER A 338 10.02 -6.03 18.05
N THR A 339 10.47 -5.35 17.01
CA THR A 339 11.76 -5.62 16.35
C THR A 339 12.70 -4.51 16.76
N SER A 340 13.81 -4.85 17.44
CA SER A 340 14.86 -3.91 17.85
C SER A 340 15.91 -3.74 16.74
N TRP A 341 16.09 -2.51 16.25
CA TRP A 341 17.01 -2.14 15.18
C TRP A 341 17.35 -0.65 15.20
N THR A 342 18.63 -0.32 15.39
CA THR A 342 19.10 1.05 15.64
C THR A 342 19.27 1.91 14.38
N THR A 343 19.32 1.29 13.22
CA THR A 343 19.61 1.96 11.94
C THR A 343 18.34 2.24 11.13
N SER A 344 17.23 2.51 11.82
CA SER A 344 15.89 2.60 11.25
C SER A 344 15.34 4.03 11.43
N TYR A 345 14.74 4.63 10.39
CA TYR A 345 14.35 6.06 10.38
C TYR A 345 12.86 6.30 10.13
N GLY A 346 12.37 7.47 10.56
CA GLY A 346 10.97 7.91 10.39
C GLY A 346 10.79 8.83 9.19
N TYR A 347 9.53 9.09 8.78
CA TYR A 347 9.23 9.95 7.63
C TYR A 347 9.81 11.37 7.76
N GLU A 348 10.12 11.84 8.98
CA GLU A 348 10.75 13.15 9.24
C GLU A 348 12.13 13.27 8.60
N GLN A 349 12.82 12.15 8.39
CA GLN A 349 14.15 12.12 7.80
C GLN A 349 14.12 11.93 6.28
N GLY A 350 12.94 11.74 5.69
CA GLY A 350 12.77 11.56 4.26
C GLY A 350 11.60 10.66 3.89
N THR A 351 11.07 10.88 2.69
CA THR A 351 9.86 10.22 2.16
C THR A 351 9.98 8.73 1.89
N ARG A 352 11.18 8.16 2.01
CA ARG A 352 11.49 6.72 1.87
C ARG A 352 11.29 5.93 3.16
N TYR A 353 11.26 6.62 4.29
CA TYR A 353 11.18 6.02 5.61
C TYR A 353 9.74 5.85 6.07
N GLY A 354 9.56 5.29 7.27
CA GLY A 354 8.26 5.10 7.89
C GLY A 354 7.49 3.88 7.40
N ALA A 355 6.33 3.68 8.02
CA ALA A 355 5.48 2.53 7.74
C ALA A 355 4.60 2.74 6.50
N ARG A 356 4.37 1.64 5.77
CA ARG A 356 3.50 1.53 4.59
C ARG A 356 2.68 0.25 4.70
N PHE A 357 1.74 0.08 3.79
CA PHE A 357 1.06 -1.20 3.63
C PHE A 357 0.73 -1.48 2.17
N THR A 358 0.40 -2.73 1.90
CA THR A 358 -0.35 -3.18 0.73
C THR A 358 -1.31 -4.29 1.16
N GLN A 359 -2.17 -4.77 0.26
CA GLN A 359 -3.14 -5.82 0.57
C GLN A 359 -3.42 -6.70 -0.65
N THR A 360 -3.88 -7.92 -0.41
CA THR A 360 -4.25 -8.87 -1.47
C THR A 360 -5.45 -8.37 -2.27
N SER A 361 -5.61 -8.83 -3.51
CA SER A 361 -6.67 -8.41 -4.44
C SER A 361 -8.09 -8.63 -3.90
N ASP A 362 -8.27 -9.59 -2.99
CA ASP A 362 -9.54 -9.87 -2.31
C ASP A 362 -9.66 -9.24 -0.91
N GLY A 363 -8.63 -8.52 -0.47
CA GLY A 363 -8.58 -7.88 0.84
C GLY A 363 -8.59 -8.86 2.03
N ARG A 364 -8.31 -10.16 1.81
CA ARG A 364 -8.23 -11.17 2.90
C ARG A 364 -6.96 -11.05 3.73
N TYR A 365 -5.91 -10.46 3.17
CA TYR A 365 -4.64 -10.25 3.87
C TYR A 365 -4.10 -8.83 3.62
N VAL A 366 -3.56 -8.24 4.69
CA VAL A 366 -2.91 -6.92 4.65
C VAL A 366 -1.47 -7.07 5.11
N ALA A 367 -0.53 -6.60 4.30
CA ALA A 367 0.90 -6.57 4.62
C ALA A 367 1.29 -5.13 4.99
N MET A 368 1.60 -4.90 6.27
CA MET A 368 2.12 -3.63 6.78
C MET A 368 3.61 -3.77 7.00
N TYR A 369 4.41 -2.81 6.53
CA TYR A 369 5.86 -2.93 6.53
C TYR A 369 6.57 -1.58 6.57
N CYS A 370 7.82 -1.59 6.99
CA CYS A 370 8.76 -0.47 6.91
C CYS A 370 10.17 -0.97 6.54
N PRO A 371 11.05 -0.10 6.00
CA PRO A 371 12.44 -0.47 5.77
C PRO A 371 13.17 -0.75 7.08
N ALA A 372 14.06 -1.75 7.10
CA ALA A 372 14.86 -2.07 8.27
C ALA A 372 16.05 -1.09 8.42
N TYR A 373 16.66 -0.67 7.32
CA TYR A 373 17.87 0.16 7.29
C TYR A 373 17.61 1.58 6.77
N TYR A 374 18.43 2.54 7.21
CA TYR A 374 18.37 3.94 6.81
C TYR A 374 18.70 4.20 5.34
N TYR A 375 19.12 3.20 4.57
CA TYR A 375 19.18 3.35 3.12
C TYR A 375 17.85 3.04 2.42
N GLY A 376 16.81 2.63 3.15
CA GLY A 376 15.57 2.07 2.58
C GLY A 376 15.66 0.56 2.32
N ALA A 377 16.72 -0.08 2.81
CA ALA A 377 17.01 -1.51 2.65
C ALA A 377 16.36 -2.37 3.75
N GLY A 378 16.31 -3.66 3.50
CA GLY A 378 15.65 -4.65 4.35
C GLY A 378 14.15 -4.45 4.44
N ILE A 379 13.51 -5.23 5.31
CA ILE A 379 12.08 -5.11 5.59
C ILE A 379 11.78 -5.55 7.03
N MET A 380 10.92 -4.82 7.69
CA MET A 380 10.19 -5.27 8.88
C MET A 380 8.72 -5.35 8.47
N ILE A 381 8.14 -6.54 8.45
CA ILE A 381 6.79 -6.78 7.91
C ILE A 381 5.91 -7.54 8.90
N THR A 382 4.65 -7.14 8.95
CA THR A 382 3.56 -7.89 9.56
C THR A 382 2.47 -8.11 8.53
N ILE A 383 2.10 -9.37 8.32
CA ILE A 383 0.94 -9.73 7.50
C ILE A 383 -0.19 -10.13 8.45
N VAL A 384 -1.38 -9.57 8.24
CA VAL A 384 -2.59 -9.84 9.03
C VAL A 384 -3.59 -10.59 8.17
N ARG A 385 -4.12 -11.69 8.68
CA ARG A 385 -5.30 -12.35 8.12
C ARG A 385 -6.56 -11.66 8.64
N VAL A 386 -7.32 -11.05 7.73
CA VAL A 386 -8.45 -10.18 8.05
C VAL A 386 -9.60 -10.93 8.72
N SER A 387 -9.79 -12.22 8.44
CA SER A 387 -10.91 -12.99 8.99
C SER A 387 -10.89 -13.11 10.52
N ASP A 388 -9.70 -13.13 11.13
CA ASP A 388 -9.54 -13.42 12.55
C ASP A 388 -8.45 -12.62 13.28
N GLY A 389 -7.75 -11.71 12.59
CA GLY A 389 -6.67 -10.91 13.18
C GLY A 389 -5.41 -11.71 13.53
N LYS A 390 -5.30 -12.95 13.02
CA LYS A 390 -4.06 -13.71 13.10
C LYS A 390 -2.97 -12.96 12.36
N SER A 391 -1.79 -12.86 12.96
CA SER A 391 -0.66 -12.12 12.40
C SER A 391 0.57 -13.00 12.26
N LEU A 392 1.34 -12.77 11.20
CA LEU A 392 2.66 -13.38 10.98
C LEU A 392 3.65 -12.26 10.70
N HIS A 393 4.90 -12.44 11.14
CA HIS A 393 5.92 -11.41 11.07
C HIS A 393 7.15 -11.93 10.34
N THR A 394 7.95 -11.01 9.78
CA THR A 394 9.32 -11.30 9.38
C THR A 394 10.14 -10.04 9.46
N THR A 395 11.41 -10.20 9.80
CA THR A 395 12.41 -9.15 9.71
C THR A 395 13.56 -9.61 8.83
N TRP A 396 13.97 -8.75 7.89
CA TRP A 396 15.20 -8.92 7.15
C TRP A 396 16.05 -7.66 7.22
N THR A 397 17.24 -7.78 7.81
CA THR A 397 18.07 -6.65 8.25
C THR A 397 19.27 -6.40 7.35
N THR A 398 19.08 -6.52 6.04
CA THR A 398 20.13 -6.24 5.05
C THR A 398 20.26 -4.74 4.79
N SER A 399 21.51 -4.29 4.56
CA SER A 399 21.84 -2.91 4.20
C SER A 399 21.94 -2.69 2.69
N SER A 400 21.90 -3.75 1.88
CA SER A 400 22.24 -3.70 0.45
C SER A 400 21.02 -3.80 -0.48
N GLU A 401 19.92 -4.38 -0.02
CA GLU A 401 18.75 -4.69 -0.86
C GLU A 401 17.45 -4.50 -0.09
N SER A 402 16.36 -4.21 -0.78
CA SER A 402 15.04 -4.00 -0.18
C SER A 402 14.04 -4.99 -0.75
N VAL A 403 12.99 -5.27 0.02
CA VAL A 403 11.89 -6.17 -0.35
C VAL A 403 10.60 -5.39 -0.34
N ILE A 404 9.78 -5.62 -1.35
CA ILE A 404 8.39 -5.20 -1.37
C ILE A 404 7.49 -6.44 -1.42
N PRO A 405 6.41 -6.47 -0.62
CA PRO A 405 5.26 -7.31 -0.91
C PRO A 405 4.50 -6.76 -2.12
N CYS A 406 4.43 -7.51 -3.21
CA CYS A 406 3.54 -7.24 -4.35
C CYS A 406 2.32 -8.16 -4.26
N PRO A 407 1.08 -7.63 -4.27
CA PRO A 407 -0.11 -8.47 -4.32
C PRO A 407 -0.10 -9.38 -5.57
N PHE A 408 -0.29 -10.68 -5.37
CA PHE A 408 -0.12 -11.70 -6.40
C PHE A 408 -1.31 -12.66 -6.48
N GLY A 409 -1.93 -12.71 -7.66
CA GLY A 409 -3.18 -13.42 -7.86
C GLY A 409 -4.27 -12.86 -6.96
N LYS A 410 -5.13 -13.74 -6.44
CA LYS A 410 -6.27 -13.34 -5.60
C LYS A 410 -5.87 -13.00 -4.15
N SER A 411 -5.11 -13.88 -3.51
CA SER A 411 -4.96 -13.90 -2.04
C SER A 411 -3.51 -14.06 -1.54
N ASN A 412 -2.50 -13.79 -2.38
CA ASN A 412 -1.08 -14.02 -2.02
C ASN A 412 -0.23 -12.78 -2.23
N PHE A 413 1.03 -12.86 -1.80
CA PHE A 413 2.06 -11.87 -2.12
C PHE A 413 3.26 -12.50 -2.81
N LEU A 414 3.92 -11.75 -3.68
CA LEU A 414 5.32 -11.96 -4.02
C LEU A 414 6.18 -11.06 -3.13
N MET A 415 7.18 -11.61 -2.48
CA MET A 415 8.22 -10.85 -1.79
C MET A 415 9.33 -10.59 -2.80
N VAL A 416 9.27 -9.45 -3.48
CA VAL A 416 10.16 -9.11 -4.61
C VAL A 416 11.28 -8.22 -4.10
N SER A 417 12.52 -8.53 -4.50
CA SER A 417 13.71 -7.85 -4.01
C SER A 417 14.47 -7.07 -5.09
N SER A 418 15.12 -6.01 -4.64
CA SER A 418 15.95 -5.11 -5.44
C SER A 418 17.43 -5.53 -5.43
N ARG A 419 17.71 -6.84 -5.54
CA ARG A 419 19.10 -7.39 -5.53
C ARG A 419 19.95 -6.78 -6.64
N ASN A 420 21.26 -6.69 -6.43
CA ASN A 420 22.19 -6.32 -7.48
C ASN A 420 22.08 -7.31 -8.66
N THR A 421 21.98 -6.78 -9.88
CA THR A 421 21.82 -7.59 -11.10
C THR A 421 23.12 -8.02 -11.78
N ASP A 422 24.25 -7.61 -11.22
CA ASP A 422 25.59 -7.94 -11.72
C ASP A 422 25.83 -9.47 -11.75
N GLY A 423 26.60 -9.95 -12.73
CA GLY A 423 26.93 -11.37 -12.88
C GLY A 423 25.75 -12.28 -13.24
N GLY A 424 24.74 -11.75 -13.95
CA GLY A 424 23.58 -12.51 -14.45
C GLY A 424 22.42 -12.63 -13.46
N GLN A 425 22.39 -11.82 -12.42
CA GLN A 425 21.36 -11.90 -11.38
C GLN A 425 20.10 -11.15 -11.82
N GLY A 426 19.07 -11.87 -12.22
CA GLY A 426 17.76 -11.29 -12.56
C GLY A 426 16.98 -10.75 -11.35
N VAL A 427 15.71 -10.38 -11.56
CA VAL A 427 14.78 -10.05 -10.46
C VAL A 427 14.56 -11.28 -9.58
N ARG A 428 14.67 -11.08 -8.26
CA ARG A 428 14.52 -12.14 -7.26
C ARG A 428 13.25 -12.00 -6.45
N PHE A 429 12.48 -13.08 -6.31
CA PHE A 429 11.28 -13.10 -5.48
C PHE A 429 11.02 -14.44 -4.79
N THR A 430 10.15 -14.42 -3.79
CA THR A 430 9.46 -15.59 -3.24
C THR A 430 7.96 -15.41 -3.34
N GLN A 431 7.22 -16.47 -3.65
CA GLN A 431 5.78 -16.47 -3.41
C GLN A 431 5.46 -16.79 -1.94
N PHE A 432 4.80 -15.86 -1.26
CA PHE A 432 4.22 -16.11 0.06
C PHE A 432 2.76 -16.54 -0.08
N ASN A 433 2.51 -17.86 0.02
CA ASN A 433 1.17 -18.43 -0.02
C ASN A 433 0.46 -18.19 1.33
N CYS A 434 -0.46 -17.22 1.37
CA CYS A 434 -1.07 -16.78 2.62
C CYS A 434 -1.97 -17.86 3.24
N ASP A 435 -2.85 -18.51 2.45
CA ASP A 435 -3.75 -19.54 2.98
C ASP A 435 -2.97 -20.70 3.61
N TYR A 436 -1.93 -21.20 2.92
CA TYR A 436 -1.08 -22.27 3.44
C TYR A 436 -0.31 -21.83 4.69
N ARG A 437 0.35 -20.66 4.66
CA ARG A 437 1.20 -20.18 5.77
C ARG A 437 0.37 -19.89 7.02
N PHE A 438 -0.77 -19.22 6.89
CA PHE A 438 -1.66 -18.96 8.01
C PHE A 438 -2.41 -20.21 8.50
N GLY A 439 -2.58 -21.23 7.66
CA GLY A 439 -3.13 -22.53 8.06
C GLY A 439 -2.16 -23.36 8.91
N ASN A 440 -0.85 -23.29 8.62
CA ASN A 440 0.16 -24.17 9.22
C ASN A 440 1.10 -23.49 10.23
N THR A 441 1.06 -22.17 10.36
CA THR A 441 1.93 -21.42 11.28
C THR A 441 1.12 -20.90 12.45
N ALA A 442 1.61 -20.97 13.68
CA ALA A 442 0.94 -20.37 14.84
C ALA A 442 0.77 -18.85 14.71
N ASP A 443 -0.19 -18.28 15.43
CA ASP A 443 -0.39 -16.82 15.50
C ASP A 443 0.83 -16.11 16.12
N ASN A 444 1.13 -14.91 15.65
CA ASN A 444 2.28 -14.07 16.02
C ASN A 444 3.66 -14.72 15.81
N ASN A 445 3.75 -15.74 14.97
CA ASN A 445 5.02 -16.39 14.69
C ASN A 445 5.81 -15.69 13.56
N ASP A 446 7.07 -16.09 13.41
CA ASP A 446 8.01 -15.54 12.43
C ASP A 446 8.39 -16.60 11.38
N PRO A 447 7.47 -16.96 10.45
CA PRO A 447 7.85 -17.85 9.36
C PRO A 447 8.77 -17.09 8.43
N SER A 448 9.82 -17.74 7.89
CA SER A 448 10.62 -17.13 6.85
C SER A 448 9.75 -16.70 5.64
N MET A 449 9.57 -15.39 5.47
CA MET A 449 8.90 -14.78 4.32
C MET A 449 9.88 -14.38 3.22
N VAL A 450 11.16 -14.21 3.59
CA VAL A 450 12.20 -13.57 2.76
C VAL A 450 13.46 -14.43 2.55
N ASP A 451 13.73 -15.45 3.37
CA ASP A 451 14.97 -16.23 3.22
C ASP A 451 14.93 -17.21 2.03
N SER A 452 13.80 -17.28 1.31
CA SER A 452 13.64 -18.08 0.10
C SER A 452 13.50 -17.22 -1.16
N ILE A 453 14.02 -15.99 -1.16
CA ILE A 453 13.96 -15.03 -2.29
C ILE A 453 14.69 -15.54 -3.56
N ASP A 454 15.26 -16.73 -3.54
CA ASP A 454 15.97 -17.34 -4.67
C ASP A 454 15.09 -18.18 -5.61
N ALA A 455 13.75 -18.13 -5.52
CA ALA A 455 12.88 -18.92 -6.40
C ALA A 455 13.04 -18.57 -7.90
N SER A 456 13.65 -17.41 -8.21
CA SER A 456 13.66 -16.82 -9.54
C SER A 456 15.03 -16.33 -10.02
N GLY A 457 16.11 -16.67 -9.30
CA GLY A 457 17.47 -16.34 -9.75
C GLY A 457 17.69 -16.86 -11.18
N TYR A 458 18.12 -15.97 -12.09
CA TYR A 458 18.31 -16.23 -13.54
C TYR A 458 17.05 -16.48 -14.38
N GLN A 459 15.85 -16.44 -13.81
CA GLN A 459 14.60 -16.72 -14.55
C GLN A 459 13.91 -15.48 -15.10
N PHE A 460 14.16 -14.30 -14.50
CA PHE A 460 13.51 -13.05 -14.88
C PHE A 460 14.55 -11.97 -15.09
N ASP A 461 14.67 -11.50 -16.32
CA ASP A 461 15.65 -10.48 -16.67
C ASP A 461 15.34 -9.13 -16.03
N SER A 462 16.41 -8.34 -15.90
CA SER A 462 16.35 -6.92 -15.64
C SER A 462 16.76 -6.21 -16.94
N CYS A 463 16.34 -4.95 -17.13
CA CYS A 463 16.76 -4.14 -18.30
C CYS A 463 18.23 -3.72 -18.30
N ALA A 464 19.04 -4.16 -17.33
CA ALA A 464 20.47 -3.91 -17.27
C ALA A 464 21.26 -5.17 -16.89
N TYR A 465 22.39 -5.41 -17.57
CA TYR A 465 23.33 -6.52 -17.32
C TYR A 465 24.65 -6.01 -16.68
N SER A 466 24.55 -5.12 -15.70
CA SER A 466 25.68 -4.51 -14.98
C SER A 466 25.31 -4.32 -13.50
N THR A 467 26.18 -3.68 -12.71
CA THR A 467 25.87 -3.28 -11.33
C THR A 467 24.64 -2.36 -11.32
N SER A 468 23.46 -2.92 -11.05
CA SER A 468 22.19 -2.21 -11.03
C SER A 468 21.27 -2.82 -9.97
N TYR A 469 20.41 -2.00 -9.37
CA TYR A 469 19.49 -2.41 -8.30
C TYR A 469 18.08 -2.01 -8.73
N PRO A 470 17.20 -2.97 -9.12
CA PRO A 470 15.91 -2.63 -9.67
C PRO A 470 15.01 -1.95 -8.65
N GLY A 471 14.40 -0.84 -9.05
CA GLY A 471 13.25 -0.27 -8.35
C GLY A 471 12.04 -1.16 -8.60
N ILE A 472 11.48 -1.77 -7.55
CA ILE A 472 10.27 -2.59 -7.64
C ILE A 472 9.05 -1.72 -7.37
N ILE A 473 8.07 -1.79 -8.27
CA ILE A 473 6.84 -1.00 -8.23
C ILE A 473 5.66 -1.97 -8.34
N PRO A 474 4.87 -2.19 -7.26
CA PRO A 474 3.61 -2.89 -7.34
C PRO A 474 2.66 -2.18 -8.31
N SER A 475 2.02 -2.95 -9.19
CA SER A 475 1.05 -2.41 -10.12
C SER A 475 -0.30 -2.14 -9.44
N ILE A 476 -1.02 -1.14 -9.95
CA ILE A 476 -2.43 -0.92 -9.64
C ILE A 476 -3.22 -1.52 -10.80
N TYR A 477 -4.21 -2.36 -10.49
CA TYR A 477 -5.00 -3.11 -11.47
C TYR A 477 -6.43 -3.29 -10.95
N ASN A 478 -7.31 -3.84 -11.80
CA ASN A 478 -8.69 -4.10 -11.41
C ASN A 478 -8.78 -5.37 -10.56
N THR A 479 -8.84 -5.19 -9.23
CA THR A 479 -8.92 -6.27 -8.26
C THR A 479 -10.25 -7.04 -8.32
N ALA A 480 -11.32 -6.41 -8.83
CA ALA A 480 -12.63 -7.05 -8.90
C ALA A 480 -12.65 -8.26 -9.85
N LEU A 481 -11.76 -8.29 -10.85
CA LEU A 481 -11.63 -9.41 -11.78
C LEU A 481 -11.15 -10.70 -11.09
N PHE A 482 -10.42 -10.60 -9.97
CA PHE A 482 -10.04 -11.79 -9.18
C PHE A 482 -11.19 -12.36 -8.33
N ASN A 483 -12.28 -11.60 -8.20
CA ASN A 483 -13.36 -11.84 -7.24
C ASN A 483 -14.72 -12.09 -7.90
N THR A 484 -14.81 -11.92 -9.21
CA THR A 484 -16.02 -12.17 -9.99
C THR A 484 -16.03 -13.64 -10.38
N GLU A 485 -16.98 -14.40 -9.81
CA GLU A 485 -17.30 -15.73 -10.33
C GLU A 485 -17.84 -15.55 -11.75
N THR A 486 -17.18 -16.18 -12.72
CA THR A 486 -17.78 -16.39 -14.03
C THR A 486 -18.95 -17.35 -13.83
N SER A 487 -20.17 -16.87 -14.02
CA SER A 487 -21.31 -17.74 -14.22
C SER A 487 -21.00 -18.70 -15.38
N ASP A 488 -20.94 -19.99 -15.07
CA ASP A 488 -21.07 -21.15 -15.94
C ASP A 488 -20.60 -21.00 -17.40
N VAL A 489 -19.36 -21.40 -17.66
CA VAL A 489 -19.06 -22.17 -18.87
C VAL A 489 -19.13 -23.65 -18.48
N LYS A 490 -20.33 -24.23 -18.61
CA LYS A 490 -20.51 -25.68 -18.68
C LYS A 490 -19.90 -26.17 -19.99
N ASP A 491 -18.60 -26.39 -20.01
CA ASP A 491 -17.99 -27.23 -21.05
C ASP A 491 -17.71 -28.60 -20.44
N GLY A 492 -18.46 -29.57 -20.96
CA GLY A 492 -18.55 -30.93 -20.46
C GLY A 492 -17.19 -31.62 -20.39
N TYR A 493 -16.81 -31.99 -19.18
CA TYR A 493 -16.02 -33.18 -18.98
C TYR A 493 -16.64 -33.93 -17.80
N ASP A 494 -17.46 -34.91 -18.14
CA ASP A 494 -17.99 -35.92 -17.22
C ASP A 494 -16.88 -36.98 -17.07
N PRO A 495 -16.23 -37.14 -15.90
CA PRO A 495 -15.27 -38.20 -15.72
C PRO A 495 -16.03 -39.49 -15.40
N VAL A 496 -16.57 -40.13 -16.43
CA VAL A 496 -16.97 -41.54 -16.38
C VAL A 496 -15.92 -42.35 -17.13
N SER A 497 -14.88 -42.77 -16.40
CA SER A 497 -14.17 -44.07 -16.48
C SER A 497 -12.85 -43.99 -15.72
#